data_AF-A0A7J9FLH4-F1
#
_entry.id   AF-A0A7J9FLH4-F1
#
_cell.length_a   1.000
_cell.length_b   1.000
_cell.length_c   1.000
_cell.angle_alpha   90.00
_cell.angle_beta   90.00
_cell.angle_gamma   90.00
#
_symmetry.space_group_name_H-M   'P 1'
#
loop_
_entity.id
_entity.type
_entity.pdbx_description
1 polymer ?
#
loop_
_entity_poly.entity_id
_entity_poly.type
_entity_poly.pdbx_seq_one_letter_code
_entity_poly.pdbx_strand_id
1 'polypeptide(L)'
;MISCLGDKDGNAEGSRFLLLDSVFNIKGRWEKPGHSPMFGYDFWYQPRHKTMICSSFGAPTAFTQGFHLQHVAEGLYRRYLHVYSWPDGEHKQTLDLGGTGLMPLEIRFLHDPSKGTGYVGCALTSNIVRFFKTEDGSWSHQVAISVKPLKAQNWILTELPGFITDILISLDDRFLYFANWLHGDI
;
A
#
# COMPACT_ATOMS: atom_id res chain seq x y z
N MET A 1 13.48 2.13 10.01
CA MET A 1 12.70 3.12 9.24
C MET A 1 11.24 2.92 9.61
N ILE A 2 10.48 3.99 9.80
CA ILE A 2 9.06 3.95 10.20
C ILE A 2 8.26 4.77 9.19
N SER A 3 7.18 4.20 8.66
CA SER A 3 6.22 4.93 7.84
C SER A 3 5.24 5.69 8.72
N CYS A 4 5.04 6.97 8.46
CA CYS A 4 4.06 7.81 9.15
C CYS A 4 2.87 8.05 8.21
N LEU A 5 1.65 8.05 8.77
CA LEU A 5 0.41 8.25 8.00
C LEU A 5 0.02 9.72 7.81
N GLY A 6 0.62 10.63 8.58
CA GLY A 6 0.23 12.03 8.59
C GLY A 6 0.98 12.84 9.63
N ASP A 7 0.62 14.12 9.74
CA ASP A 7 1.18 15.03 10.74
C ASP A 7 0.48 14.89 12.10
N LYS A 8 0.91 15.71 13.07
CA LYS A 8 0.36 15.73 14.43
C LYS A 8 -1.11 16.15 14.50
N ASP A 9 -1.60 16.85 13.49
CA ASP A 9 -2.97 17.38 13.39
C ASP A 9 -3.85 16.44 12.54
N GLY A 10 -3.28 15.34 12.04
CA GLY A 10 -3.96 14.32 11.25
C GLY A 10 -4.06 14.63 9.76
N ASN A 11 -3.32 15.63 9.25
CA ASN A 11 -3.26 15.94 7.83
C ASN A 11 -2.23 15.08 7.09
N ALA A 12 -2.28 15.11 5.77
CA ALA A 12 -1.51 14.22 4.90
C ALA A 12 -0.02 14.60 4.81
N GLU A 13 0.33 15.88 5.03
CA GLU A 13 1.65 16.48 4.82
C GLU A 13 2.79 15.83 5.64
N GLY A 14 2.42 15.12 6.72
CA GLY A 14 3.34 14.34 7.55
C GLY A 14 3.56 12.90 7.10
N SER A 15 2.95 12.46 5.99
CA SER A 15 3.13 11.12 5.42
C SER A 15 4.55 10.92 4.90
N ARG A 16 5.44 10.43 5.77
CA ARG A 16 6.88 10.36 5.49
C ARG A 16 7.55 9.20 6.22
N PHE A 17 8.81 8.94 5.88
CA PHE A 17 9.61 7.91 6.52
C PHE A 17 10.56 8.49 7.58
N LEU A 18 10.42 8.07 8.83
CA LEU A 18 11.33 8.40 9.91
C LEU A 18 12.49 7.39 9.97
N LEU A 19 13.73 7.90 9.96
CA LEU A 19 14.92 7.09 10.20
C LEU A 19 15.35 7.17 11.66
N LEU A 20 15.61 6.00 12.22
CA LEU A 20 16.21 5.84 13.53
C LEU A 20 17.63 5.27 13.37
N ASP A 21 18.53 5.62 14.27
CA ASP A 21 19.85 4.97 14.39
C ASP A 21 19.74 3.64 15.17
N SER A 22 20.89 2.98 15.39
CA SER A 22 20.96 1.68 16.08
C SER A 22 20.65 1.75 17.57
N VAL A 23 20.53 2.95 18.15
CA VAL A 23 20.14 3.17 19.55
C VAL A 23 18.80 3.93 19.65
N PHE A 24 18.03 3.93 18.55
CA PHE A 24 16.70 4.51 18.43
C PHE A 24 16.62 6.05 18.50
N ASN A 25 17.71 6.79 18.30
CA ASN A 25 17.61 8.23 18.11
C ASN A 25 17.09 8.57 16.71
N ILE A 26 16.40 9.70 16.59
CA ILE A 26 15.94 10.23 15.30
C ILE A 26 17.13 10.72 14.48
N LYS A 27 17.40 10.08 13.34
CA LYS A 27 18.38 10.54 12.34
C LYS A 27 17.80 11.59 11.40
N GLY A 28 16.49 11.57 11.19
CA GLY A 28 15.79 12.48 10.27
C GLY A 28 14.81 11.74 9.38
N ARG A 29 14.55 12.31 8.20
CA ARG A 29 13.68 11.73 7.17
C ARG A 29 14.50 10.92 6.16
N TRP A 30 13.91 9.85 5.61
CA TRP A 30 14.60 9.00 4.64
C TRP A 30 14.56 9.59 3.21
N GLU A 31 13.45 10.23 2.86
CA GLU A 31 13.25 10.78 1.52
C GLU A 31 14.19 11.94 1.26
N LYS A 32 14.63 12.04 0.01
CA LYS A 32 15.38 13.20 -0.47
C LYS A 32 14.47 14.45 -0.39
N PRO A 33 15.00 15.64 -0.03
CA PRO A 33 14.20 16.87 0.01
C PRO A 33 13.42 17.10 -1.28
N GLY A 34 12.11 17.33 -1.17
CA GLY A 34 11.20 17.51 -2.31
C GLY A 34 10.58 16.22 -2.88
N HIS A 35 10.94 15.04 -2.36
CA HIS A 35 10.44 13.75 -2.83
C HIS A 35 9.46 13.06 -1.86
N SER A 36 8.98 13.76 -0.84
CA SER A 36 8.00 13.20 0.11
C SER A 36 6.69 12.88 -0.59
N PRO A 37 6.05 11.72 -0.28
CA PRO A 37 4.73 11.44 -0.80
C PRO A 37 3.71 12.33 -0.07
N MET A 38 2.57 12.59 -0.71
CA MET A 38 1.45 13.24 0.01
C MET A 38 0.75 12.26 0.96
N PHE A 39 0.76 10.95 0.63
CA PHE A 39 0.11 9.90 1.42
C PHE A 39 1.02 8.68 1.48
N GLY A 40 1.04 8.00 2.63
CA GLY A 40 1.79 6.77 2.82
C GLY A 40 0.99 5.77 3.65
N TYR A 41 1.38 4.51 3.58
CA TYR A 41 0.92 3.46 4.49
C TYR A 41 2.06 2.49 4.77
N ASP A 42 2.15 1.39 4.04
CA ASP A 42 3.19 0.39 4.17
C ASP A 42 4.28 0.60 3.11
N PHE A 43 5.47 0.05 3.35
CA PHE A 43 6.55 0.07 2.38
C PHE A 43 7.37 -1.20 2.43
N TRP A 44 7.93 -1.56 1.27
CA TRP A 44 8.91 -2.63 1.19
C TRP A 44 10.02 -2.23 0.20
N TYR A 45 11.23 -2.70 0.44
CA TYR A 45 12.41 -2.41 -0.38
C TYR A 45 13.00 -3.68 -1.00
N GLN A 46 13.54 -3.55 -2.22
CA GLN A 46 14.24 -4.63 -2.91
C GLN A 46 15.63 -4.14 -3.37
N PRO A 47 16.69 -4.35 -2.56
CA PRO A 47 18.01 -3.75 -2.78
C PRO A 47 18.66 -4.13 -4.11
N ARG A 48 18.49 -5.37 -4.59
CA ARG A 48 19.05 -5.81 -5.88
C ARG A 48 18.48 -5.04 -7.07
N HIS A 49 17.28 -4.48 -6.92
CA HIS A 49 16.65 -3.62 -7.92
C HIS A 49 16.79 -2.13 -7.60
N LYS A 50 17.50 -1.77 -6.52
CA LYS A 50 17.69 -0.39 -6.04
C LYS A 50 16.37 0.37 -5.92
N THR A 51 15.34 -0.30 -5.41
CA THR A 51 13.99 0.25 -5.32
C THR A 51 13.41 0.10 -3.92
N MET A 52 12.53 1.03 -3.55
CA MET A 52 11.53 0.87 -2.50
C MET A 52 10.18 1.28 -3.07
N ILE A 53 9.13 0.53 -2.75
CA ILE A 53 7.76 0.87 -3.13
C ILE A 53 6.94 1.04 -1.86
N CYS A 54 6.17 2.12 -1.81
CA CYS A 54 5.28 2.50 -0.72
C CYS A 54 3.83 2.52 -1.21
N SER A 55 2.91 2.01 -0.42
CA SER A 55 1.47 2.12 -0.66
C SER A 55 0.89 3.41 -0.05
N SER A 56 -0.34 3.75 -0.39
CA SER A 56 -1.01 4.96 0.10
C SER A 56 -2.37 4.66 0.69
N PHE A 57 -2.66 5.23 1.87
CA PHE A 57 -3.93 5.08 2.55
C PHE A 57 -4.77 6.36 2.44
N GLY A 58 -4.97 7.09 3.53
CA GLY A 58 -5.67 8.37 3.58
C GLY A 58 -5.07 9.22 4.69
N ALA A 59 -5.49 10.48 4.80
CA ALA A 59 -5.08 11.30 5.95
C ALA A 59 -5.75 10.77 7.23
N PRO A 60 -5.09 10.80 8.40
CA PRO A 60 -5.68 10.38 9.67
C PRO A 60 -7.05 10.99 9.99
N THR A 61 -7.29 12.24 9.64
CA THR A 61 -8.60 12.89 9.80
C THR A 61 -9.75 12.16 9.08
N ALA A 62 -9.46 11.41 8.01
CA ALA A 62 -10.47 10.69 7.24
C ALA A 62 -10.95 9.37 7.90
N PHE A 63 -10.16 8.79 8.82
CA PHE A 63 -10.43 7.44 9.36
C PHE A 63 -10.36 7.32 10.89
N THR A 64 -9.75 8.28 11.61
CA THR A 64 -9.59 8.20 13.07
C THR A 64 -10.90 8.28 13.86
N GLN A 65 -11.96 8.84 13.25
CA GLN A 65 -13.31 8.87 13.81
C GLN A 65 -14.20 7.70 13.34
N GLY A 66 -13.61 6.71 12.66
CA GLY A 66 -14.31 5.60 12.03
C GLY A 66 -14.45 5.74 10.53
N PHE A 67 -14.86 4.66 9.88
CA PHE A 67 -15.04 4.62 8.44
C PHE A 67 -16.38 5.27 8.03
N HIS A 68 -16.31 6.20 7.07
CA HIS A 68 -17.48 6.79 6.44
C HIS A 68 -17.47 6.53 4.93
N LEU A 69 -18.55 5.98 4.39
CA LEU A 69 -18.67 5.73 2.94
C LEU A 69 -18.52 7.00 2.11
N GLN A 70 -19.00 8.15 2.61
CA GLN A 70 -18.90 9.42 1.89
C GLN A 70 -17.45 9.83 1.63
N HIS A 71 -16.53 9.56 2.57
CA HIS A 71 -15.10 9.82 2.40
C HIS A 71 -14.47 9.04 1.24
N VAL A 72 -15.06 7.89 0.87
CA VAL A 72 -14.67 7.13 -0.33
C VAL A 72 -15.04 7.90 -1.59
N ALA A 73 -16.28 8.41 -1.68
CA ALA A 73 -16.75 9.18 -2.82
C ALA A 73 -16.04 10.53 -2.96
N GLU A 74 -15.65 11.16 -1.85
CA GLU A 74 -14.84 12.38 -1.80
C GLU A 74 -13.37 12.14 -2.15
N GLY A 75 -12.95 10.88 -2.32
CA GLY A 75 -11.59 10.53 -2.70
C GLY A 75 -10.57 10.73 -1.58
N LEU A 76 -10.98 10.62 -0.32
CA LEU A 76 -10.08 10.73 0.84
C LEU A 76 -9.21 9.48 1.05
N TYR A 77 -9.59 8.36 0.44
CA TYR A 77 -8.77 7.14 0.35
C TYR A 77 -8.06 7.09 -1.00
N ARG A 78 -6.75 6.82 -0.97
CA ARG A 78 -5.86 6.87 -2.13
C ARG A 78 -5.76 5.52 -2.83
N ARG A 79 -5.08 5.55 -3.98
CA ARG A 79 -4.96 4.42 -4.93
C ARG A 79 -3.59 4.36 -5.59
N TYR A 80 -2.58 4.93 -4.94
CA TYR A 80 -1.27 5.11 -5.53
C TYR A 80 -0.24 4.20 -4.87
N LEU A 81 0.71 3.71 -5.67
CA LEU A 81 2.00 3.24 -5.16
C LEU A 81 3.09 4.23 -5.56
N HIS A 82 4.00 4.51 -4.65
CA HIS A 82 5.11 5.42 -4.87
C HIS A 82 6.42 4.63 -4.96
N VAL A 83 7.09 4.71 -6.11
CA VAL A 83 8.37 4.05 -6.37
C VAL A 83 9.50 5.04 -6.12
N TYR A 84 10.46 4.62 -5.32
CA TYR A 84 11.64 5.38 -4.94
C TYR A 84 12.92 4.66 -5.33
N SER A 85 13.98 5.43 -5.60
CA SER A 85 15.33 4.87 -5.56
C SER A 85 15.70 4.46 -4.14
N TRP A 86 16.34 3.30 -4.03
CA TRP A 86 16.88 2.80 -2.77
C TRP A 86 18.41 2.70 -2.86
N PRO A 87 19.17 3.22 -1.87
CA PRO A 87 18.69 3.82 -0.62
C PRO A 87 18.49 5.36 -0.69
N ASP A 88 18.64 5.98 -1.87
CA ASP A 88 18.78 7.44 -2.00
C ASP A 88 17.52 8.26 -1.71
N GLY A 89 16.34 7.63 -1.65
CA GLY A 89 15.10 8.30 -1.26
C GLY A 89 14.54 9.26 -2.32
N GLU A 90 14.94 9.12 -3.59
CA GLU A 90 14.42 9.92 -4.69
C GLU A 90 13.14 9.28 -5.25
N HIS A 91 12.02 10.01 -5.22
CA HIS A 91 10.78 9.55 -5.87
C HIS A 91 10.96 9.49 -7.39
N LYS A 92 10.71 8.31 -7.97
CA LYS A 92 10.94 8.02 -9.40
C LYS A 92 9.64 7.88 -10.19
N GLN A 93 8.59 7.35 -9.57
CA GLN A 93 7.35 7.04 -10.28
C GLN A 93 6.18 6.97 -9.29
N THR A 94 5.00 7.38 -9.75
CA THR A 94 3.73 7.10 -9.08
C THR A 94 2.93 6.15 -9.97
N LEU A 95 2.54 5.00 -9.44
CA LEU A 95 1.64 4.05 -10.08
C LEU A 95 0.21 4.38 -9.66
N ASP A 96 -0.64 4.76 -10.61
CA ASP A 96 -2.08 4.94 -10.38
C ASP A 96 -2.80 3.60 -10.60
N LEU A 97 -3.21 2.97 -9.51
CA LEU A 97 -3.93 1.69 -9.57
C LEU A 97 -5.37 1.84 -10.09
N GLY A 98 -5.84 3.06 -10.33
CA GLY A 98 -7.15 3.35 -10.89
C GLY A 98 -8.30 2.87 -9.99
N GLY A 99 -9.47 2.67 -10.59
CA GLY A 99 -10.67 2.20 -9.88
C GLY A 99 -10.57 0.76 -9.34
N THR A 100 -9.48 0.05 -9.63
CA THR A 100 -9.28 -1.34 -9.21
C THR A 100 -8.35 -1.48 -8.01
N GLY A 101 -7.64 -0.44 -7.58
CA GLY A 101 -6.72 -0.49 -6.44
C GLY A 101 -6.93 0.62 -5.44
N LEU A 102 -8.14 0.71 -4.87
CA LEU A 102 -8.45 1.70 -3.84
C LEU A 102 -8.04 1.18 -2.47
N MET A 103 -7.42 2.07 -1.68
CA MET A 103 -6.87 1.77 -0.36
C MET A 103 -5.86 0.61 -0.39
N PRO A 104 -4.74 0.74 -1.15
CA PRO A 104 -3.65 -0.21 -1.09
C PRO A 104 -3.01 -0.18 0.30
N LEU A 105 -3.08 -1.30 1.01
CA LEU A 105 -2.56 -1.45 2.36
C LEU A 105 -1.19 -2.13 2.30
N GLU A 106 -1.12 -3.39 2.75
CA GLU A 106 0.10 -4.17 2.91
C GLU A 106 0.73 -4.48 1.55
N ILE A 107 2.02 -4.15 1.41
CA ILE A 107 2.80 -4.37 0.21
C ILE A 107 3.88 -5.42 0.47
N ARG A 108 4.02 -6.39 -0.43
CA ARG A 108 4.96 -7.51 -0.30
C ARG A 108 5.72 -7.70 -1.60
N PHE A 109 7.05 -7.55 -1.57
CA PHE A 109 7.89 -8.09 -2.65
C PHE A 109 7.97 -9.61 -2.53
N LEU A 110 8.22 -10.28 -3.65
CA LEU A 110 8.70 -11.67 -3.61
C LEU A 110 10.02 -11.74 -2.81
N HIS A 111 10.21 -12.85 -2.11
CA HIS A 111 11.38 -13.10 -1.28
C HIS A 111 12.64 -13.33 -2.12
N ASP A 112 12.52 -13.96 -3.30
CA ASP A 112 13.62 -14.07 -4.26
C ASP A 112 14.07 -12.68 -4.72
N PRO A 113 15.27 -12.22 -4.30
CA PRO A 113 15.71 -10.86 -4.55
C PRO A 113 16.08 -10.61 -6.01
N SER A 114 16.10 -11.64 -6.87
CA SER A 114 16.27 -11.48 -8.31
C SER A 114 14.99 -11.01 -9.02
N LYS A 115 13.83 -11.10 -8.36
CA LYS A 115 12.52 -10.80 -8.95
C LYS A 115 12.12 -9.35 -8.70
N GLY A 116 11.91 -8.62 -9.80
CA GLY A 116 11.32 -7.29 -9.78
C GLY A 116 9.79 -7.39 -9.74
N THR A 117 9.22 -8.09 -8.76
CA THR A 117 7.77 -8.33 -8.68
C THR A 117 7.33 -8.38 -7.22
N GLY A 118 6.12 -7.89 -6.97
CA GLY A 118 5.44 -8.02 -5.69
C GLY A 118 3.93 -7.81 -5.82
N TYR A 119 3.26 -7.80 -4.68
CA TYR A 119 1.81 -7.71 -4.56
C TYR A 119 1.41 -6.68 -3.51
N VAL A 120 0.23 -6.08 -3.68
CA VAL A 120 -0.39 -5.19 -2.70
C VAL A 120 -1.87 -5.52 -2.56
N GLY A 121 -2.35 -5.61 -1.33
CA GLY A 121 -3.78 -5.77 -1.03
C GLY A 121 -4.52 -4.44 -1.11
N CYS A 122 -5.59 -4.35 -1.91
CA CYS A 122 -6.40 -3.15 -2.06
C CYS A 122 -7.75 -3.36 -1.37
N ALA A 123 -7.88 -2.81 -0.17
CA ALA A 123 -8.95 -3.18 0.75
C ALA A 123 -10.35 -2.81 0.24
N LEU A 124 -10.54 -1.59 -0.28
CA LEU A 124 -11.86 -1.12 -0.72
C LEU A 124 -12.31 -1.70 -2.05
N THR A 125 -11.38 -2.15 -2.90
CA THR A 125 -11.70 -2.79 -4.18
C THR A 125 -11.71 -4.31 -4.12
N SER A 126 -11.38 -4.91 -2.97
CA SER A 126 -11.32 -6.36 -2.79
C SER A 126 -10.38 -7.05 -3.79
N ASN A 127 -9.31 -6.36 -4.20
CA ASN A 127 -8.37 -6.82 -5.22
C ASN A 127 -6.97 -6.97 -4.64
N ILE A 128 -6.21 -7.93 -5.15
CA ILE A 128 -4.76 -7.96 -5.00
C ILE A 128 -4.15 -7.55 -6.34
N VAL A 129 -3.32 -6.52 -6.30
CA VAL A 129 -2.62 -6.00 -7.47
C VAL A 129 -1.19 -6.49 -7.45
N ARG A 130 -0.75 -7.11 -8.55
CA ARG A 130 0.66 -7.41 -8.79
C ARG A 130 1.33 -6.20 -9.42
N PHE A 131 2.41 -5.73 -8.83
CA PHE A 131 3.31 -4.76 -9.45
C PHE A 131 4.60 -5.45 -9.90
N PHE A 132 5.19 -4.98 -11.00
CA PHE A 132 6.37 -5.59 -11.57
C PHE A 132 7.22 -4.58 -12.35
N LYS A 133 8.52 -4.85 -12.42
CA LYS A 133 9.49 -4.08 -13.19
C LYS A 133 9.39 -4.48 -14.67
N THR A 134 9.33 -3.50 -15.55
CA THR A 134 9.26 -3.66 -17.01
C THR A 134 10.67 -3.74 -17.62
N GLU A 135 10.75 -4.08 -18.91
CA GLU A 135 12.02 -4.20 -19.64
C GLU A 135 12.79 -2.87 -19.75
N ASP A 136 12.07 -1.74 -19.81
CA ASP A 136 12.65 -0.40 -19.81
C ASP A 136 13.09 0.08 -18.40
N GLY A 137 12.87 -0.75 -17.38
CA GLY A 137 13.26 -0.49 -16.00
C GLY A 137 12.26 0.31 -15.17
N SER A 138 11.14 0.75 -15.77
CA SER A 138 10.01 1.34 -15.04
C SER A 138 9.19 0.26 -14.29
N TRP A 139 8.13 0.66 -13.60
CA TRP A 139 7.21 -0.25 -12.93
C TRP A 139 5.82 -0.18 -13.54
N SER A 140 5.14 -1.32 -13.58
CA SER A 140 3.76 -1.45 -14.02
C SER A 140 2.97 -2.33 -13.04
N HIS A 141 1.67 -2.43 -13.23
CA HIS A 141 0.80 -3.21 -12.37
C HIS A 141 -0.38 -3.82 -13.12
N GLN A 142 -0.94 -4.89 -12.55
CA GLN A 142 -2.14 -5.55 -13.03
C GLN A 142 -2.91 -6.17 -11.86
N VAL A 143 -4.23 -6.29 -11.98
CA VAL A 143 -5.03 -7.07 -11.02
C VAL A 143 -4.64 -8.55 -11.17
N ALA A 144 -4.29 -9.19 -10.06
CA ALA A 144 -3.94 -10.61 -10.01
C ALA A 144 -5.06 -11.46 -9.41
N ILE A 145 -5.70 -10.95 -8.35
CA ILE A 145 -6.82 -11.60 -7.66
C ILE A 145 -7.93 -10.58 -7.47
N SER A 146 -9.18 -11.01 -7.63
CA SER A 146 -10.37 -10.20 -7.37
C SER A 146 -11.38 -11.05 -6.61
N VAL A 147 -11.78 -10.57 -5.43
CA VAL A 147 -12.79 -11.23 -4.60
C VAL A 147 -14.16 -10.70 -4.99
N LYS A 148 -15.07 -11.62 -5.33
CA LYS A 148 -16.45 -11.26 -5.68
C LYS A 148 -17.26 -10.97 -4.41
N PRO A 149 -18.12 -9.93 -4.42
CA PRO A 149 -19.00 -9.67 -3.29
C PRO A 149 -20.00 -10.81 -3.10
N LEU A 150 -20.49 -10.95 -1.87
CA LEU A 150 -21.46 -11.97 -1.47
C LEU A 150 -22.80 -11.36 -1.14
N LYS A 151 -23.88 -12.13 -1.29
CA LYS A 151 -25.19 -11.74 -0.75
C LYS A 151 -25.28 -12.20 0.71
N ALA A 152 -25.56 -11.25 1.60
CA ALA A 152 -25.68 -11.53 3.03
C ALA A 152 -27.02 -11.00 3.57
N GLN A 153 -27.66 -11.78 4.45
CA GLN A 153 -28.86 -11.33 5.15
C GLN A 153 -28.49 -10.33 6.25
N ASN A 154 -29.33 -9.32 6.46
CA ASN A 154 -29.13 -8.27 7.47
C ASN A 154 -27.82 -7.47 7.32
N TRP A 155 -27.25 -7.43 6.11
CA TRP A 155 -26.12 -6.56 5.80
C TRP A 155 -26.59 -5.14 5.45
N ILE A 156 -25.80 -4.14 5.82
CA ILE A 156 -26.17 -2.72 5.65
C ILE A 156 -26.15 -2.26 4.19
N LEU A 157 -25.41 -2.95 3.31
CA LEU A 157 -25.37 -2.68 1.87
C LEU A 157 -26.05 -3.81 1.07
N THR A 158 -26.25 -3.58 -0.23
CA THR A 158 -26.85 -4.58 -1.15
C THR A 158 -26.06 -5.88 -1.22
N GLU A 159 -24.73 -5.78 -1.19
CA GLU A 159 -23.81 -6.92 -1.20
C GLU A 159 -22.70 -6.68 -0.17
N LEU A 160 -22.18 -7.78 0.39
CA LEU A 160 -21.03 -7.80 1.28
C LEU A 160 -19.76 -7.83 0.44
N PRO A 161 -19.03 -6.71 0.28
CA PRO A 161 -17.77 -6.72 -0.45
C PRO A 161 -16.75 -7.55 0.30
N GLY A 162 -15.70 -7.98 -0.39
CA GLY A 162 -14.49 -8.39 0.30
C GLY A 162 -13.87 -7.19 1.03
N PHE A 163 -12.84 -7.45 1.83
CA PHE A 163 -12.05 -6.39 2.44
C PHE A 163 -10.68 -6.92 2.80
N ILE A 164 -9.75 -6.84 1.84
CA ILE A 164 -8.43 -7.45 1.98
C ILE A 164 -7.55 -6.54 2.85
N THR A 165 -7.31 -6.94 4.10
CA THR A 165 -6.58 -6.10 5.06
C THR A 165 -5.09 -6.42 5.13
N ASP A 166 -4.71 -7.67 4.90
CA ASP A 166 -3.32 -8.12 4.95
C ASP A 166 -3.05 -9.17 3.88
N ILE A 167 -1.78 -9.25 3.45
CA ILE A 167 -1.27 -10.23 2.52
C ILE A 167 0.09 -10.76 3.00
N LEU A 168 0.35 -12.05 2.74
CA LEU A 168 1.61 -12.70 3.08
C LEU A 168 2.05 -13.64 1.96
N ILE A 169 3.35 -13.67 1.70
CA ILE A 169 3.95 -14.57 0.70
C ILE A 169 4.80 -15.60 1.45
N SER A 170 4.65 -16.89 1.12
CA SER A 170 5.50 -17.95 1.68
C SER A 170 6.97 -17.73 1.33
N LEU A 171 7.90 -18.14 2.20
CA LEU A 171 9.34 -17.87 2.01
C LEU A 171 9.92 -18.44 0.70
N ASP A 172 9.29 -19.46 0.13
CA ASP A 172 9.64 -20.07 -1.15
C ASP A 172 8.91 -19.45 -2.35
N ASP A 173 8.20 -18.34 -2.15
CA ASP A 173 7.41 -17.60 -3.15
C ASP A 173 6.29 -18.41 -3.84
N ARG A 174 5.90 -19.56 -3.28
CA ARG A 174 4.90 -20.46 -3.89
C ARG A 174 3.46 -20.13 -3.54
N PHE A 175 3.22 -19.54 -2.38
CA PHE A 175 1.88 -19.26 -1.88
C PHE A 175 1.74 -17.79 -1.52
N LEU A 176 0.59 -17.23 -1.88
CA LEU A 176 0.13 -15.91 -1.47
C LEU A 176 -1.15 -16.12 -0.64
N TYR A 177 -1.09 -15.72 0.63
CA TYR A 177 -2.19 -15.73 1.58
C TYR A 177 -2.72 -14.31 1.74
N PHE A 178 -4.01 -14.16 2.03
CA PHE A 178 -4.59 -12.85 2.32
C PHE A 178 -5.77 -12.97 3.27
N ALA A 179 -5.94 -11.99 4.16
CA ALA A 179 -7.08 -11.94 5.06
C ALA A 179 -8.21 -11.14 4.42
N ASN A 180 -9.37 -11.76 4.23
CA ASN A 180 -10.54 -11.11 3.68
C ASN A 180 -11.54 -10.81 4.79
N TRP A 181 -11.29 -9.69 5.45
CA TRP A 181 -11.80 -9.39 6.78
C TRP A 181 -13.32 -9.33 6.87
N LEU A 182 -14.01 -8.80 5.86
CA LEU A 182 -15.48 -8.72 5.86
C LEU A 182 -16.14 -10.07 5.56
N HIS A 183 -15.54 -10.94 4.75
CA HIS A 183 -16.09 -12.27 4.49
C HIS A 183 -15.75 -13.24 5.63
N GLY A 184 -14.66 -13.00 6.35
CA GLY A 184 -14.22 -13.81 7.48
C GLY A 184 -13.42 -15.04 7.08
N ASP A 185 -12.71 -15.01 5.94
CA ASP A 185 -11.86 -16.08 5.43
C ASP A 185 -10.40 -15.65 5.13
N ILE A 186 -9.54 -16.65 4.91
CA ILE A 186 -8.10 -16.56 4.60
C ILE A 186 -7.80 -17.43 3.38
#